data_AF-A0A0F9I0D3-F1
#
_entry.id   AF-A0A0F9I0D3-F1
#
_cell.length_a   1.000
_cell.length_b   1.000
_cell.length_c   1.000
_cell.angle_alpha   90.00
_cell.angle_beta   90.00
_cell.angle_gamma   90.00
#
_symmetry.space_group_name_H-M   'P 1'
#
loop_
_entity.id
_entity.type
_entity.pdbx_description
1 polymer ?
#
loop_
_entity_poly.entity_id
_entity_poly.type
_entity_poly.pdbx_seq_one_letter_code
_entity_poly.pdbx_strand_id
1 'polypeptide(L)'
;MSIVCGVFPRPEQLEMDRLLKDASRIWREQYEAQPQEPPMKLWYLAHPVRGDDVATFDENLKHALKMQKILWEAGFEVINPWYASVIIYGAGEGEVLKRAIEFDCAVIERCDGFILTGHKLSSGMDIELKSAIDHSKVVVNLIGLPDALMQELAMMYSDL
;
A
#
# COMPACT_ATOMS: atom_id res chain seq x y z
N MET A 1 -29.83 -25.15 47.15
CA MET A 1 -29.45 -26.28 46.26
C MET A 1 -29.81 -25.84 44.85
N SER A 2 -28.85 -25.29 44.09
CA SER A 2 -29.12 -24.75 42.75
C SER A 2 -28.90 -25.84 41.71
N ILE A 3 -29.93 -26.13 40.92
CA ILE A 3 -29.86 -27.04 39.78
C ILE A 3 -29.23 -26.25 38.64
N VAL A 4 -27.99 -26.58 38.29
CA VAL A 4 -27.34 -26.07 37.07
C VAL A 4 -27.95 -26.85 35.90
N CYS A 5 -28.84 -26.19 35.15
CA CYS A 5 -29.37 -26.73 33.91
C CYS A 5 -28.28 -26.63 32.84
N GLY A 6 -27.52 -27.72 32.64
CA GLY A 6 -26.49 -27.79 31.61
C GLY A 6 -27.14 -27.89 30.23
N VAL A 7 -26.86 -26.91 29.37
CA VAL A 7 -27.20 -26.99 27.96
C VAL A 7 -26.24 -28.00 27.32
N PHE A 8 -26.74 -29.21 27.04
CA PHE A 8 -25.97 -30.19 26.28
C PHE A 8 -25.95 -29.78 24.81
N PRO A 9 -24.76 -29.70 24.18
CA PRO A 9 -24.68 -29.37 22.75
C PRO A 9 -25.41 -30.44 21.95
N ARG A 10 -26.11 -30.00 20.89
CA ARG A 10 -26.77 -30.92 19.97
C ARG A 10 -25.70 -31.76 19.24
N PRO A 11 -26.00 -33.02 18.87
CA PRO A 11 -25.05 -33.87 18.14
C PRO A 11 -24.43 -33.20 16.90
N GLU A 12 -25.22 -32.41 16.17
CA GLU A 12 -24.80 -31.61 15.02
C GLU A 12 -23.71 -30.57 15.36
N GLN A 13 -23.75 -29.98 16.57
CA GLN A 13 -22.73 -29.03 17.03
C GLN A 13 -21.42 -29.75 17.37
N LEU A 14 -21.50 -30.95 17.95
CA LEU A 14 -20.32 -31.76 18.24
C LEU A 14 -19.61 -32.23 16.96
N GLU A 15 -20.38 -32.56 15.93
CA GLU A 15 -19.86 -32.92 14.60
C GLU A 15 -19.20 -31.72 13.91
N MET A 16 -19.84 -30.54 13.96
CA MET A 16 -19.26 -29.30 13.42
C MET A 16 -17.95 -28.91 14.12
N ASP A 17 -17.91 -28.98 15.46
CA ASP A 17 -16.71 -28.68 16.23
C ASP A 17 -15.55 -29.63 15.89
N ARG A 18 -15.86 -30.90 15.63
CA ARG A 18 -14.88 -31.89 15.19
C ARG A 18 -14.34 -31.55 13.80
N LEU A 19 -15.22 -31.24 12.85
CA LEU A 19 -14.83 -30.85 11.49
C LEU A 19 -13.96 -29.59 11.48
N LEU A 20 -14.29 -28.58 12.29
CA LEU A 20 -13.49 -27.36 12.42
C LEU A 20 -12.10 -27.63 13.01
N LYS A 21 -12.01 -28.52 14.02
CA LYS A 21 -10.73 -28.94 14.59
C LYS A 21 -9.88 -29.71 13.59
N ASP A 22 -10.48 -30.63 12.84
CA ASP A 22 -9.79 -31.41 11.82
C ASP A 22 -9.30 -30.52 10.66
N ALA A 23 -10.13 -29.57 10.21
CA ALA A 23 -9.74 -28.59 9.19
C ALA A 23 -8.60 -27.67 9.66
N SER A 24 -8.66 -27.17 10.91
CA SER A 24 -7.59 -26.36 11.48
C SER A 24 -6.28 -27.15 11.59
N ARG A 25 -6.34 -28.42 12.00
CA ARG A 25 -5.17 -29.30 12.07
C ARG A 25 -4.54 -29.53 10.69
N ILE A 26 -5.35 -29.87 9.69
CA ILE A 26 -4.89 -30.05 8.30
C ILE A 26 -4.24 -28.77 7.76
N TRP A 27 -4.86 -27.61 8.02
CA TRP A 27 -4.31 -26.32 7.61
C TRP A 27 -2.93 -26.06 8.22
N ARG A 28 -2.76 -26.29 9.53
CA ARG A 28 -1.45 -26.14 10.20
C ARG A 28 -0.40 -27.11 9.66
N GLU A 29 -0.77 -28.39 9.55
CA GLU A 29 0.14 -29.44 9.05
C GLU A 29 0.60 -29.16 7.61
N GLN A 30 -0.25 -28.57 6.77
CA GLN A 30 0.07 -28.29 5.36
C GLN A 30 0.73 -26.93 5.12
N TYR A 31 0.39 -25.90 5.90
CA TYR A 31 0.75 -24.51 5.60
C TYR A 31 1.62 -23.83 6.66
N GLU A 32 1.54 -24.19 7.95
CA GLU A 32 2.44 -23.62 8.98
C GLU A 32 3.85 -24.22 8.91
N ALA A 33 3.99 -25.45 8.40
CA ALA A 33 5.27 -26.12 8.26
C ALA A 33 6.09 -25.67 7.04
N GLN A 34 5.49 -24.88 6.14
CA GLN A 34 6.24 -24.30 5.02
C GLN A 34 7.01 -23.07 5.53
N PRO A 35 8.28 -22.88 5.12
CA PRO A 35 8.98 -21.63 5.40
C PRO A 35 8.14 -20.50 4.84
N GLN A 36 7.61 -19.67 5.74
CA GLN A 36 6.86 -18.48 5.36
C GLN A 36 7.82 -17.58 4.58
N GLU A 37 7.49 -17.29 3.32
CA GLU A 37 8.19 -16.23 2.61
C GLU A 37 8.13 -14.96 3.47
N PRO A 38 9.23 -14.17 3.53
CA PRO A 38 9.19 -12.91 4.25
C PRO A 38 8.00 -12.09 3.73
N PRO A 39 7.28 -11.37 4.61
CA PRO A 39 6.13 -10.59 4.18
C PRO A 39 6.57 -9.59 3.11
N MET A 40 5.87 -9.58 1.97
CA MET A 40 6.12 -8.61 0.89
C MET A 40 6.02 -7.19 1.44
N LYS A 41 7.01 -6.36 1.12
CA LYS A 41 7.03 -4.95 1.54
C LYS A 41 6.15 -4.12 0.62
N LEU A 42 5.16 -3.43 1.19
CA LEU A 42 4.26 -2.54 0.48
C LEU A 42 4.75 -1.08 0.58
N TRP A 43 4.86 -0.42 -0.57
CA TRP A 43 5.36 0.95 -0.67
C TRP A 43 4.27 1.92 -1.13
N TYR A 44 4.17 3.06 -0.48
CA TYR A 44 3.34 4.17 -0.98
C TYR A 44 4.14 4.99 -2.00
N LEU A 45 3.58 5.24 -3.18
CA LEU A 45 4.17 6.05 -4.24
C LEU A 45 3.51 7.43 -4.28
N ALA A 46 4.26 8.47 -3.95
CA ALA A 46 3.85 9.86 -4.05
C ALA A 46 4.42 10.51 -5.33
N HIS A 47 3.59 11.29 -6.03
CA HIS A 47 3.97 11.99 -7.26
C HIS A 47 3.19 13.32 -7.40
N PRO A 48 3.80 14.42 -7.89
CA PRO A 48 3.06 15.65 -8.17
C PRO A 48 2.13 15.43 -9.37
N VAL A 49 0.80 15.48 -9.16
CA VAL A 49 -0.16 15.24 -10.27
C VAL A 49 -0.75 16.54 -10.84
N ARG A 50 -0.85 17.59 -10.02
CA ARG A 50 -1.36 18.89 -10.47
C ARG A 50 -0.48 19.45 -11.58
N GLY A 51 -1.11 20.02 -12.61
CA GLY A 51 -0.39 20.74 -13.65
C GLY A 51 0.32 21.97 -13.09
N ASP A 52 1.45 22.33 -13.69
CA ASP A 52 2.27 23.49 -13.36
C ASP A 52 2.99 24.04 -14.60
N ASP A 53 3.99 24.90 -14.39
CA ASP A 53 4.76 25.53 -15.48
C ASP A 53 5.64 24.53 -16.26
N VAL A 54 5.82 23.30 -15.76
CA VAL A 54 6.71 22.28 -16.34
C VAL A 54 5.91 21.22 -17.09
N ALA A 55 4.77 20.79 -16.53
CA ALA A 55 3.97 19.72 -17.10
C ALA A 55 2.47 19.94 -16.82
N THR A 56 1.64 19.51 -17.77
CA THR A 56 0.19 19.46 -17.61
C THR A 56 -0.23 18.37 -16.62
N PHE A 57 -1.47 18.44 -16.16
CA PHE A 57 -2.08 17.40 -15.33
C PHE A 57 -1.98 16.00 -15.98
N ASP A 58 -2.31 15.89 -17.27
CA ASP A 58 -2.28 14.61 -17.99
C ASP A 58 -0.86 14.07 -18.17
N GLU A 59 0.13 14.94 -18.38
CA GLU A 59 1.54 14.55 -18.46
C GLU A 59 2.06 14.06 -17.11
N ASN A 60 1.75 14.76 -16.03
CA ASN A 60 2.11 14.35 -14.68
C ASN A 60 1.44 13.03 -14.29
N LEU A 61 0.16 12.84 -14.64
CA LEU A 61 -0.55 11.59 -14.40
C LEU A 61 0.07 10.42 -15.16
N LYS A 62 0.36 10.61 -16.46
CA LYS A 62 1.05 9.59 -17.29
C LYS A 62 2.44 9.27 -16.74
N HIS A 63 3.17 10.28 -16.29
CA HIS A 63 4.49 10.10 -15.71
C HIS A 63 4.42 9.29 -14.40
N ALA A 64 3.46 9.59 -13.53
CA ALA A 64 3.27 8.83 -12.29
C ALA A 64 2.93 7.35 -12.56
N LEU A 65 2.08 7.06 -13.54
CA LEU A 65 1.79 5.68 -13.97
C LEU A 65 3.01 4.98 -14.57
N LYS A 66 3.85 5.71 -15.30
CA LYS A 66 5.12 5.19 -15.80
C LYS A 66 6.06 4.84 -14.65
N MET A 67 6.16 5.69 -13.63
CA MET A 67 6.98 5.43 -12.44
C MET A 67 6.49 4.20 -11.68
N GLN A 68 5.18 4.06 -11.47
CA GLN A 68 4.59 2.87 -10.87
C GLN A 68 4.96 1.59 -11.64
N LYS A 69 4.85 1.63 -12.98
CA LYS A 69 5.22 0.50 -13.83
C LYS A 69 6.70 0.13 -13.68
N ILE A 70 7.61 1.12 -13.73
CA ILE A 70 9.05 0.88 -13.57
C ILE A 70 9.36 0.25 -12.21
N LEU A 71 8.70 0.71 -11.14
CA LEU A 71 8.89 0.16 -9.80
C LEU A 71 8.33 -1.27 -9.66
N TRP A 72 7.21 -1.58 -10.31
CA TRP A 72 6.72 -2.97 -10.38
C TRP A 72 7.67 -3.87 -11.17
N GLU A 73 8.19 -3.41 -12.30
CA GLU A 73 9.20 -4.15 -13.09
C GLU A 73 10.51 -4.37 -12.30
N ALA A 74 10.78 -3.52 -11.29
CA ALA A 74 11.88 -3.63 -10.35
C ALA A 74 11.64 -4.58 -9.16
N GLY A 75 10.43 -5.15 -9.03
CA GLY A 75 10.05 -5.98 -7.88
C GLY A 75 9.56 -5.20 -6.64
N PHE A 76 9.30 -3.90 -6.75
CA PHE A 76 8.70 -3.13 -5.65
C PHE A 76 7.18 -3.19 -5.72
N GLU A 77 6.53 -3.73 -4.70
CA GLU A 77 5.08 -3.64 -4.56
C GLU A 77 4.67 -2.22 -4.15
N VAL A 78 4.28 -1.39 -5.14
CA VAL A 78 3.88 0.01 -4.93
C VAL A 78 2.38 0.25 -5.10
N ILE A 79 1.83 1.16 -4.29
CA ILE A 79 0.44 1.65 -4.39
C ILE A 79 0.38 3.17 -4.39
N ASN A 80 -0.62 3.72 -5.07
CA ASN A 80 -0.87 5.15 -5.22
C ASN A 80 -2.38 5.44 -5.14
N PRO A 81 -2.99 5.35 -3.94
CA PRO A 81 -4.43 5.54 -3.73
C PRO A 81 -4.97 6.88 -4.24
N TRP A 82 -4.16 7.93 -4.24
CA TRP A 82 -4.49 9.24 -4.80
C TRP A 82 -4.89 9.17 -6.28
N TYR A 83 -4.49 8.13 -7.04
CA TYR A 83 -4.85 7.97 -8.44
C TYR A 83 -6.37 7.92 -8.65
N ALA A 84 -7.07 7.14 -7.82
CA ALA A 84 -8.52 6.99 -7.91
C ALA A 84 -9.24 8.30 -7.55
N SER A 85 -8.78 8.99 -6.50
CA SER A 85 -9.39 10.25 -6.07
C SER A 85 -9.19 11.34 -7.12
N VAL A 86 -7.98 11.41 -7.70
CA VAL A 86 -7.61 12.40 -8.70
C VAL A 86 -8.35 12.20 -10.03
N ILE A 87 -8.60 10.95 -10.44
CA ILE A 87 -9.41 10.70 -11.66
C ILE A 87 -10.87 11.06 -11.45
N ILE A 88 -11.44 10.72 -10.30
CA ILE A 88 -12.87 10.89 -10.04
C ILE A 88 -13.21 12.36 -9.76
N TYR A 89 -12.39 13.04 -8.95
CA TYR A 89 -12.68 14.37 -8.43
C TYR A 89 -11.75 15.46 -8.99
N GLY A 90 -10.82 15.11 -9.88
CA GLY A 90 -9.75 16.00 -10.29
C GLY A 90 -8.76 16.26 -9.15
N ALA A 91 -7.95 17.29 -9.30
CA ALA A 91 -7.00 17.70 -8.27
C ALA A 91 -7.65 18.15 -6.93
N GLY A 92 -8.96 18.37 -6.91
CA GLY A 92 -9.77 18.73 -5.74
C GLY A 92 -9.41 20.07 -5.10
N GLU A 93 -10.32 20.64 -4.31
CA GLU A 93 -10.04 21.78 -3.43
C GLU A 93 -10.84 21.63 -2.12
N GLY A 94 -10.45 22.40 -1.10
CA GLY A 94 -11.16 22.47 0.19
C GLY A 94 -11.30 21.12 0.89
N GLU A 95 -12.52 20.82 1.36
CA GLU A 95 -12.82 19.63 2.16
C GLU A 95 -12.59 18.31 1.42
N VAL A 96 -12.77 18.28 0.09
CA VAL A 96 -12.52 17.06 -0.71
C VAL A 96 -11.03 16.73 -0.72
N LEU A 97 -10.19 17.74 -0.98
CA LEU A 97 -8.74 17.58 -0.93
C LEU A 97 -8.27 17.17 0.47
N LYS A 98 -8.81 17.79 1.52
CA LYS A 98 -8.48 17.46 2.90
C LYS A 98 -8.76 15.99 3.23
N ARG A 99 -9.95 15.49 2.86
CA ARG A 99 -10.31 14.08 3.08
C ARG A 99 -9.46 13.12 2.25
N ALA A 100 -9.10 13.49 1.03
CA ALA A 100 -8.19 12.70 0.21
C ALA A 100 -6.82 12.57 0.90
N ILE A 101 -6.25 13.68 1.37
CA ILE A 101 -4.97 13.68 2.10
C ILE A 101 -5.05 12.89 3.40
N GLU A 102 -6.16 13.01 4.16
CA GLU A 102 -6.38 12.20 5.37
C GLU A 102 -6.41 10.68 5.05
N PHE A 103 -7.08 10.31 3.95
CA PHE A 103 -7.09 8.93 3.48
C PHE A 103 -5.70 8.46 3.06
N ASP A 104 -4.97 9.26 2.28
CA ASP A 104 -3.60 8.99 1.87
C ASP A 104 -2.68 8.76 3.08
N CYS A 105 -2.77 9.63 4.11
CA CYS A 105 -2.02 9.47 5.36
C CYS A 105 -2.35 8.16 6.09
N ALA A 106 -3.62 7.75 6.14
CA ALA A 106 -4.02 6.48 6.74
C ALA A 106 -3.49 5.28 5.93
N VAL A 107 -3.39 5.38 4.61
CA VAL A 107 -2.77 4.32 3.80
C VAL A 107 -1.26 4.25 4.07
N ILE A 108 -0.57 5.39 4.16
CA ILE A 108 0.86 5.45 4.47
C ILE A 108 1.19 4.76 5.80
N GLU A 109 0.37 4.96 6.83
CA GLU A 109 0.51 4.29 8.14
C GLU A 109 0.60 2.76 8.01
N ARG A 110 -0.07 2.18 7.00
CA ARG A 110 -0.14 0.72 6.77
C ARG A 110 0.93 0.20 5.81
N CYS A 111 1.67 1.09 5.15
CA CYS A 111 2.77 0.72 4.25
C CYS A 111 4.07 0.50 5.03
N ASP A 112 5.03 -0.20 4.42
CA ASP A 112 6.37 -0.40 4.96
C ASP A 112 7.30 0.78 4.63
N GLY A 113 7.01 1.49 3.54
CA GLY A 113 7.81 2.61 3.09
C GLY A 113 7.06 3.58 2.18
N PHE A 114 7.76 4.65 1.83
CA PHE A 114 7.25 5.80 1.10
C PHE A 114 8.27 6.23 0.05
N ILE A 115 7.82 6.33 -1.21
CA ILE A 115 8.65 6.68 -2.36
C ILE A 115 8.14 8.01 -2.93
N LEU A 116 9.03 8.99 -3.04
CA LEU A 116 8.76 10.28 -3.70
C LEU A 116 9.28 10.25 -5.13
N THR A 117 8.47 10.65 -6.09
CA THR A 117 8.85 10.72 -7.53
C THR A 117 8.37 12.02 -8.18
N GLY A 118 8.75 12.22 -9.45
CA GLY A 118 8.39 13.39 -10.25
C GLY A 118 9.49 14.45 -10.25
N HIS A 119 9.21 15.63 -10.80
CA HIS A 119 10.18 16.71 -10.96
C HIS A 119 10.30 17.64 -9.74
N LYS A 120 9.33 17.61 -8.81
CA LYS A 120 9.33 18.46 -7.62
C LYS A 120 8.57 17.84 -6.45
N LEU A 121 8.81 18.37 -5.25
CA LEU A 121 7.97 18.13 -4.08
C LEU A 121 6.74 19.06 -4.13
N SER A 122 5.54 18.49 -4.22
CA SER A 122 4.29 19.26 -4.13
C SER A 122 3.85 19.44 -2.67
N SER A 123 2.94 20.38 -2.42
CA SER A 123 2.39 20.60 -1.07
C SER A 123 1.63 19.38 -0.51
N GLY A 124 0.96 18.60 -1.37
CA GLY A 124 0.31 17.36 -0.95
C GLY A 124 1.33 16.31 -0.52
N MET A 125 2.38 16.14 -1.33
CA MET A 125 3.48 15.23 -1.02
C MET A 125 4.25 15.62 0.23
N ASP A 126 4.38 16.92 0.54
CA ASP A 126 5.02 17.38 1.77
C ASP A 126 4.25 16.94 3.02
N ILE A 127 2.91 17.00 2.97
CA ILE A 127 2.04 16.52 4.04
C ILE A 127 2.15 14.99 4.19
N GLU A 128 2.12 14.26 3.08
CA GLU A 128 2.29 12.81 3.05
C GLU A 128 3.68 12.39 3.57
N LEU A 129 4.73 13.08 3.16
CA LEU A 129 6.11 12.86 3.62
C LEU A 129 6.20 13.05 5.13
N LYS A 130 5.59 14.13 5.66
CA LYS A 130 5.54 14.33 7.10
C LYS A 130 4.84 13.18 7.81
N SER A 131 3.70 12.72 7.29
CA SER A 131 3.00 11.54 7.83
C SER A 131 3.88 10.29 7.80
N ALA A 132 4.62 10.05 6.71
CA ALA A 132 5.55 8.92 6.59
C ALA A 132 6.66 8.98 7.66
N ILE A 133 7.24 10.17 7.89
CA ILE A 133 8.26 10.40 8.91
C ILE A 133 7.68 10.16 10.32
N ASP A 134 6.50 10.71 10.60
CA ASP A 134 5.84 10.59 11.91
C ASP A 134 5.52 9.11 12.25
N HIS A 135 5.31 8.27 11.23
CA HIS A 135 5.10 6.82 11.38
C HIS A 135 6.37 5.98 11.13
N SER A 136 7.55 6.60 11.16
CA SER A 136 8.86 5.93 11.02
C SER A 136 8.99 5.05 9.77
N LYS A 137 8.38 5.47 8.66
CA LYS A 137 8.47 4.76 7.38
C LYS A 137 9.82 4.98 6.73
N VAL A 138 10.29 3.99 5.97
CA VAL A 138 11.46 4.16 5.11
C VAL A 138 11.10 5.12 3.99
N VAL A 139 11.85 6.20 3.83
CA VAL A 139 11.64 7.20 2.79
C VAL A 139 12.70 7.06 1.70
N VAL A 140 12.26 6.88 0.46
CA VAL A 140 13.11 6.88 -0.73
C VAL A 140 12.77 8.09 -1.58
N ASN A 141 13.71 9.02 -1.73
CA ASN A 141 13.51 10.22 -2.53
C ASN A 141 14.10 10.05 -3.93
N LEU A 142 13.21 9.99 -4.92
CA LEU A 142 13.53 9.84 -6.34
C LEU A 142 13.12 11.09 -7.14
N ILE A 143 12.83 12.21 -6.48
CA ILE A 143 12.49 13.46 -7.14
C ILE A 143 13.66 13.95 -7.99
N GLY A 144 13.39 14.29 -9.25
CA GLY A 144 14.38 14.80 -10.19
C GLY A 144 15.30 13.72 -10.79
N LEU A 145 15.12 12.45 -10.44
CA LEU A 145 15.84 11.36 -11.08
C LEU A 145 15.34 11.16 -12.53
N PRO A 146 16.23 11.09 -13.53
CA PRO A 146 15.83 10.78 -14.90
C PRO A 146 15.27 9.37 -15.02
N ASP A 147 14.29 9.19 -15.90
CA ASP A 147 13.65 7.89 -16.16
C ASP A 147 14.64 6.77 -16.51
N ALA A 148 15.71 7.09 -17.23
CA ALA A 148 16.74 6.12 -17.58
C ALA A 148 17.43 5.55 -16.33
N LEU A 149 17.72 6.40 -15.34
CA LEU A 149 18.36 5.99 -14.11
C LEU A 149 17.39 5.22 -13.20
N MET A 150 16.09 5.56 -13.23
CA MET A 150 15.04 4.78 -12.57
C MET A 150 14.95 3.36 -13.12
N GLN A 151 15.08 3.19 -14.44
CA GLN A 151 15.09 1.87 -15.09
C GLN A 151 16.36 1.08 -14.78
N GLU A 152 17.52 1.74 -14.73
CA GLU A 152 18.78 1.09 -14.34
C GLU A 152 18.71 0.60 -12.88
N LEU A 153 18.20 1.42 -11.97
CA LEU A 153 17.96 1.01 -10.59
C LEU A 153 16.98 -0.16 -10.55
N ALA A 154 15.88 -0.10 -11.30
CA ALA A 154 14.91 -1.18 -11.36
C ALA A 154 15.55 -2.53 -11.76
N MET A 155 16.38 -2.52 -12.80
CA MET A 155 17.08 -3.71 -13.28
C MET A 155 18.15 -4.22 -12.32
N MET A 156 18.78 -3.34 -11.52
CA MET A 156 19.78 -3.76 -10.55
C MET A 156 19.19 -4.48 -9.33
N TYR A 157 17.92 -4.22 -9.01
CA TYR A 157 17.26 -4.73 -7.82
C TYR A 157 16.23 -5.85 -8.12
N SER A 158 16.01 -6.21 -9.39
CA SER A 158 15.06 -7.26 -9.77
C SER A 158 15.51 -8.69 -9.40
N ASP A 159 16.78 -8.87 -9.01
CA ASP A 159 17.37 -10.17 -8.64
C ASP A 159 17.54 -10.36 -7.10
N LEU A 160 17.04 -9.42 -6.29
CA LEU A 160 17.07 -9.45 -4.81
C LEU A 160 15.70 -9.81 -4.24
#